data_AF-A0A522A179-F1
#
_entry.id   AF-A0A522A179-F1
#
_cell.length_a   1.000
_cell.length_b   1.000
_cell.length_c   1.000
_cell.angle_alpha   90.00
_cell.angle_beta   90.00
_cell.angle_gamma   90.00
#
_symmetry.space_group_name_H-M   'P 1'
#
loop_
_entity.id
_entity.type
_entity.pdbx_description
1 polymer ?
#
loop_
_entity_poly.entity_id
_entity_poly.type
_entity_poly.pdbx_seq_one_letter_code
_entity_poly.pdbx_strand_id
1 'polypeptide(L)'
;MITPRHVLVSKSIVGLSWVLGLGELAHPVVHIPPMWLYVVMALSLLAHGAQCVYFTRKFGHVAQPLWPHLVQIMIFGMPHIVGFQQGPQADGANDKAVSA
;
A
#
# COMPACT_ATOMS: atom_id res chain seq x y z
N MET A 1 -10.35 -14.41 6.59
CA MET A 1 -10.63 -13.00 6.91
C MET A 1 -9.30 -12.30 7.20
N ILE A 2 -8.95 -11.26 6.43
CA ILE A 2 -7.77 -10.44 6.73
C ILE A 2 -8.15 -9.52 7.90
N THR A 3 -7.49 -9.63 9.04
CA THR A 3 -7.80 -8.79 10.21
C THR A 3 -7.06 -7.45 10.13
N PRO A 4 -7.52 -6.39 10.83
CA PRO A 4 -6.83 -5.10 10.87
C PRO A 4 -5.36 -5.21 11.32
N ARG A 5 -5.06 -6.18 12.19
CA ARG A 5 -3.69 -6.50 12.61
C ARG A 5 -2.83 -6.98 11.44
N HIS A 6 -3.37 -7.77 10.52
CA HIS A 6 -2.63 -8.24 9.35
C HIS A 6 -2.31 -7.09 8.39
N VAL A 7 -3.20 -6.11 8.23
CA VAL A 7 -2.96 -4.91 7.43
C VAL A 7 -1.82 -4.09 8.02
N LEU A 8 -1.81 -3.90 9.35
CA LEU A 8 -0.74 -3.17 10.03
C LEU A 8 0.61 -3.86 9.86
N VAL A 9 0.67 -5.17 10.12
CA VAL A 9 1.89 -5.97 9.94
C VAL A 9 2.38 -5.90 8.50
N SER A 10 1.49 -6.01 7.53
CA SER A 10 1.86 -5.94 6.11
C SER A 10 2.42 -4.58 5.72
N LYS A 11 1.86 -3.47 6.24
CA LYS A 11 2.40 -2.12 6.05
C LYS A 11 3.80 -1.99 6.65
N SER A 12 4.03 -2.55 7.83
CA SER A 12 5.36 -2.56 8.47
C SER A 12 6.39 -3.33 7.64
N ILE A 13 6.03 -4.50 7.10
CA ILE A 13 6.93 -5.31 6.25
C ILE A 13 7.34 -4.52 4.99
N VAL A 14 6.37 -3.91 4.31
CA VAL A 14 6.64 -3.13 3.08
C VAL A 14 7.51 -1.91 3.41
N GLY A 15 7.19 -1.18 4.49
CA GLY A 15 7.98 -0.02 4.92
C GLY A 15 9.41 -0.38 5.30
N LEU A 16 9.63 -1.45 6.06
CA LEU A 16 10.97 -1.93 6.41
C LEU A 16 11.76 -2.39 5.16
N SER A 17 11.08 -3.03 4.21
CA SER A 17 11.70 -3.45 2.95
C SER A 17 12.21 -2.27 2.13
N TRP A 18 11.47 -1.15 2.11
CA TRP A 18 11.93 0.10 1.50
C TRP A 18 13.18 0.66 2.19
N VAL A 19 13.18 0.73 3.52
CA VAL A 19 14.32 1.24 4.30
C VAL A 19 15.57 0.39 4.06
N LEU A 20 15.42 -0.93 4.05
CA LEU A 20 16.53 -1.84 3.76
C LEU A 20 17.03 -1.70 2.33
N GLY A 21 16.12 -1.64 1.34
CA GLY A 21 16.50 -1.50 -0.07
C GLY A 21 17.20 -0.17 -0.38
N LEU A 22 16.73 0.94 0.21
CA LEU A 22 17.37 2.26 0.08
C LEU A 22 18.69 2.32 0.86
N GLY A 23 18.74 1.72 2.04
CA GLY A 23 19.95 1.60 2.84
C GLY A 23 21.05 0.86 2.07
N GLU A 24 20.70 -0.25 1.42
CA GLU A 24 21.63 -1.04 0.61
C GLU A 24 22.11 -0.29 -0.65
N LEU A 25 21.24 0.51 -1.27
CA LEU A 25 21.64 1.38 -2.39
C LEU A 25 22.60 2.49 -1.94
N ALA A 26 22.42 3.07 -0.76
CA ALA A 26 23.27 4.12 -0.22
C ALA A 26 24.60 3.58 0.32
N HIS A 27 24.54 2.44 0.99
CA HIS A 27 25.68 1.73 1.56
C HIS A 27 25.57 0.25 1.22
N PRO A 28 26.22 -0.20 0.13
CA PRO A 28 26.21 -1.59 -0.27
C PRO A 28 27.02 -2.41 0.75
N VAL A 29 26.32 -3.06 1.68
CA VAL A 29 26.90 -3.93 2.71
C VAL A 29 26.82 -5.39 2.26
N VAL A 30 25.73 -5.74 1.57
CA VAL A 30 25.54 -7.02 0.92
C VAL A 30 26.04 -6.90 -0.52
N HIS A 31 26.70 -7.94 -1.04
CA HIS A 31 27.21 -7.93 -2.42
C HIS A 31 26.09 -8.07 -3.48
N ILE A 32 24.94 -7.41 -3.28
CA ILE A 32 23.85 -7.39 -4.24
C ILE A 32 24.23 -6.41 -5.35
N PRO A 33 24.23 -6.84 -6.62
CA PRO A 33 24.52 -5.94 -7.74
C PRO A 33 23.55 -4.75 -7.74
N PRO A 34 24.01 -3.49 -7.76
CA PRO A 34 23.13 -2.31 -7.75
C PRO A 34 22.11 -2.31 -8.89
N MET A 35 22.49 -2.84 -10.07
CA MET A 35 21.59 -3.03 -11.20
C MET A 35 20.34 -3.85 -10.86
N TRP A 36 20.50 -4.88 -10.02
CA TRP A 36 19.36 -5.70 -9.57
C TRP A 36 18.42 -4.90 -8.67
N LEU A 37 18.96 -4.11 -7.75
CA LEU A 37 18.17 -3.22 -6.88
C LEU A 37 17.40 -2.18 -7.72
N TYR A 38 18.01 -1.60 -8.74
CA TYR A 38 17.33 -0.67 -9.65
C TYR A 38 16.19 -1.34 -10.43
N VAL A 39 16.40 -2.56 -10.94
CA VAL A 39 15.34 -3.33 -11.63
C VAL A 39 14.18 -3.63 -10.67
N VAL A 40 14.46 -4.11 -9.47
CA VAL A 40 13.43 -4.39 -8.46
C VAL A 40 12.68 -3.11 -8.07
N MET A 41 13.39 -2.00 -7.89
CA MET A 41 12.78 -0.71 -7.58
C MET A 41 11.88 -0.23 -8.74
N ALA A 42 12.33 -0.34 -9.98
CA ALA A 42 11.53 0.03 -11.15
C ALA A 42 10.25 -0.81 -11.27
N LEU A 43 10.36 -2.13 -11.11
CA LEU A 43 9.20 -3.04 -11.11
C LEU A 43 8.24 -2.73 -9.95
N SER A 44 8.77 -2.41 -8.77
CA SER A 44 7.98 -2.02 -7.59
C SER A 44 7.20 -0.72 -7.86
N LEU A 45 7.85 0.30 -8.42
CA LEU A 45 7.21 1.57 -8.79
C LEU A 45 6.11 1.36 -9.85
N LEU A 46 6.34 0.51 -10.85
CA LEU A 46 5.33 0.16 -11.84
C LEU A 46 4.12 -0.53 -11.20
N ALA A 47 4.37 -1.47 -10.28
CA ALA A 47 3.30 -2.14 -9.55
C ALA A 47 2.50 -1.15 -8.69
N HIS A 48 3.18 -0.24 -7.98
CA HIS A 48 2.52 0.80 -7.18
C HIS A 48 1.74 1.80 -8.05
N GLY A 49 2.26 2.15 -9.22
CA GLY A 49 1.55 2.96 -10.22
C GLY A 49 0.28 2.29 -10.72
N ALA A 50 0.33 1.00 -11.05
CA ALA A 50 -0.84 0.21 -11.43
C ALA A 50 -1.87 0.14 -10.29
N GLN A 51 -1.41 0.00 -9.04
CA GLN A 51 -2.27 0.02 -7.85
C GLN A 51 -2.95 1.38 -7.65
N CYS A 52 -2.23 2.50 -7.88
CA CYS A 52 -2.80 3.84 -7.88
C CYS A 52 -3.92 3.98 -8.92
N VAL A 53 -3.67 3.56 -10.17
CA VAL A 53 -4.69 3.59 -11.24
C VAL A 53 -5.91 2.75 -10.87
N TYR A 54 -5.70 1.55 -10.36
CA TYR A 54 -6.79 0.69 -9.88
C TYR A 54 -7.57 1.34 -8.75
N PHE A 55 -6.90 1.90 -7.75
CA PHE A 55 -7.55 2.55 -6.61
C PHE A 55 -8.37 3.76 -7.03
N THR A 56 -7.83 4.64 -7.88
CA THR A 56 -8.58 5.80 -8.39
C THR A 56 -9.82 5.36 -9.16
N ARG A 57 -9.71 4.35 -10.04
CA ARG A 57 -10.86 3.84 -10.79
C ARG A 57 -11.95 3.24 -9.90
N LYS A 58 -11.55 2.52 -8.85
CA LYS A 58 -12.48 1.79 -7.99
C LYS A 58 -13.05 2.61 -6.85
N PHE A 59 -12.26 3.50 -6.26
CA PHE A 59 -12.58 4.22 -5.03
C PHE A 59 -12.52 5.74 -5.17
N GLY A 60 -12.17 6.28 -6.34
CA GLY A 60 -11.95 7.72 -6.52
C GLY A 60 -13.15 8.61 -6.18
N HIS A 61 -14.37 8.08 -6.25
CA HIS A 61 -15.58 8.81 -5.85
C HIS A 61 -15.77 8.90 -4.33
N VAL A 62 -15.19 7.97 -3.56
CA VAL A 62 -15.38 7.87 -2.09
C VAL A 62 -14.13 8.34 -1.33
N ALA A 63 -12.95 8.12 -1.89
CA ALA A 63 -11.66 8.42 -1.28
C ALA A 63 -11.19 9.86 -1.54
N GLN A 64 -12.07 10.85 -1.38
CA GLN A 64 -11.73 12.27 -1.53
C GLN A 64 -11.32 12.87 -0.18
N PRO A 65 -10.17 13.57 -0.09
CA PRO A 65 -9.24 13.90 -1.18
C PRO A 65 -8.38 12.71 -1.63
N LEU A 66 -8.19 12.55 -2.94
CA LEU A 66 -7.51 11.38 -3.51
C LEU A 66 -6.00 11.32 -3.23
N TRP A 67 -5.34 12.48 -3.18
CA TRP A 67 -3.87 12.58 -3.15
C TRP A 67 -3.21 11.85 -1.97
N PRO A 68 -3.66 11.99 -0.71
CA PRO A 68 -3.09 11.24 0.41
C PRO A 68 -3.16 9.73 0.22
N HIS A 69 -4.23 9.20 -0.39
CA HIS A 69 -4.35 7.77 -0.65
C HIS A 69 -3.35 7.30 -1.71
N LEU A 70 -3.11 8.08 -2.76
CA LEU A 70 -2.12 7.74 -3.77
C LEU A 70 -0.70 7.71 -3.19
N VAL A 71 -0.35 8.68 -2.35
CA VAL A 71 0.95 8.68 -1.65
C VAL A 71 1.07 7.45 -0.76
N GLN A 72 0.02 7.10 -0.01
CA GLN A 72 0.04 5.90 0.83
C GLN A 72 0.13 4.61 0.01
N ILE A 73 -0.43 4.55 -1.20
CA ILE A 73 -0.24 3.40 -2.11
C ILE A 73 1.18 3.38 -2.65
N MET A 74 1.75 4.53 -3.01
CA MET A 74 3.14 4.59 -3.46
C MET A 74 4.14 4.14 -2.39
N ILE A 75 3.82 4.30 -1.10
CA ILE A 75 4.69 3.85 -0.01
C ILE A 75 4.37 2.41 0.41
N PHE A 76 3.09 2.10 0.63
CA PHE A 76 2.65 0.85 1.27
C PHE A 76 1.96 -0.14 0.35
N GLY A 77 1.63 0.25 -0.88
CA GLY A 77 1.00 -0.59 -1.89
C GLY A 77 -0.37 -1.16 -1.51
N MET A 78 -0.60 -2.41 -1.91
CA MET A 78 -1.84 -3.17 -1.67
C MET A 78 -2.33 -3.21 -0.22
N PRO A 79 -1.48 -3.34 0.81
CA PRO A 79 -1.89 -3.21 2.21
C PRO A 79 -2.77 -2.00 2.49
N HIS A 80 -2.50 -0.84 1.86
CA HIS A 80 -3.36 0.33 2.02
C HIS A 80 -4.75 0.14 1.37
N ILE A 81 -4.78 -0.41 0.15
CA ILE A 81 -6.01 -0.67 -0.59
C ILE A 81 -6.90 -1.67 0.16
N VAL A 82 -6.32 -2.73 0.72
CA VAL A 82 -7.05 -3.72 1.51
C VAL A 82 -7.60 -3.11 2.79
N GLY A 83 -6.79 -2.31 3.50
CA GLY A 83 -7.26 -1.58 4.68
C GLY A 83 -8.41 -0.61 4.34
N PHE A 84 -8.31 0.09 3.21
CA PHE A 84 -9.37 0.97 2.72
C PHE A 84 -10.62 0.22 2.25
N GLN A 85 -10.54 -1.05 1.86
CA GLN A 85 -11.75 -1.84 1.58
C GLN A 85 -12.48 -2.23 2.87
N GLN A 86 -11.75 -2.40 3.96
CA GLN A 86 -12.30 -2.85 5.23
C GLN A 86 -12.94 -1.72 6.06
N GLY A 87 -12.46 -0.48 5.94
CA GLY A 87 -12.97 0.66 6.73
C GLY A 87 -14.35 1.16 6.27
N PRO A 88 -14.50 1.72 5.06
CA PRO A 88 -15.77 2.26 4.54
C PRO A 88 -16.88 1.22 4.38
N GLN A 89 -16.54 -0.06 4.26
CA GLN A 89 -17.51 -1.15 4.13
C GLN A 89 -17.99 -1.67 5.50
N ALA A 90 -17.26 -1.39 6.59
CA ALA A 90 -17.66 -1.75 7.96
C ALA A 90 -18.68 -0.75 8.54
N ASP A 91 -18.56 0.53 8.23
CA ASP A 91 -19.47 1.56 8.78
C ASP A 91 -20.86 1.51 8.13
N GLY A 92 -20.95 1.19 6.82
CA GLY A 92 -22.24 1.04 6.13
C GLY A 92 -23.02 -0.23 6.49
N ALA A 93 -22.40 -1.21 7.16
CA ALA A 93 -23.07 -2.41 7.67
C ALA A 93 -23.65 -2.20 9.07
N ASN A 94 -23.06 -1.30 9.86
CA ASN A 94 -23.50 -1.02 11.23
C ASN A 94 -24.76 -0.14 11.27
N ASP A 95 -24.90 0.83 10.37
CA ASP A 95 -26.09 1.69 10.30
C ASP A 95 -27.38 0.95 9.89
N LYS A 96 -27.24 -0.12 9.09
CA LYS A 96 -28.39 -0.97 8.72
C LYS A 96 -28.83 -1.93 9.83
N ALA A 97 -27.95 -2.24 10.78
CA ALA A 97 -28.25 -3.14 11.89
C ALA A 97 -28.93 -2.43 13.07
N VAL A 98 -28.77 -1.11 13.20
CA VAL A 98 -29.41 -0.30 14.25
C VAL A 98 -30.81 0.20 13.85
N SER A 99 -31.16 0.12 12.57
CA SER A 99 -32.45 0.59 12.02
C SER A 99 -33.48 -0.51 11.75
N ALA A 100 -33.27 -1.73 12.25
CA ALA A 100 -34.18 -2.89 12.11
C ALA A 100 -34.64 -3.37 13.47
#